data_AF-A0A956MFA6-F1
#
_entry.id   AF-A0A956MFA6-F1
#
_cell.length_a   1.000
_cell.length_b   1.000
_cell.length_c   1.000
_cell.angle_alpha   90.00
_cell.angle_beta   90.00
_cell.angle_gamma   90.00
#
_symmetry.space_group_name_H-M   'P 1'
#
loop_
_entity.id
_entity.type
_entity.pdbx_description
1 polymer ?
#
loop_
_entity_poly.entity_id
_entity_poly.type
_entity_poly.pdbx_seq_one_letter_code
_entity_poly.pdbx_strand_id
1 'polypeptide(L)'
;MKAVDKKQLSETDICDLYITPALKKAGWDQIRQIRREVALTPGPIIVRGNLSARNKKKRKFADYVLSKEPGVPVAVIEAKRNDHTVSDGMQQALGYAEIIHVPSAFSSNGDAFASHNKTAAPGEDIET
;
A
#
# COMPACT_ATOMS: atom_id res chain seq x y z
N MET A 1 -32.23 5.13 3.38
CA MET A 1 -31.23 4.11 3.02
C MET A 1 -30.56 3.65 4.30
N LYS A 2 -30.53 2.35 4.61
CA LYS A 2 -29.75 1.86 5.76
C LYS A 2 -28.27 2.16 5.46
N ALA A 3 -27.58 2.84 6.38
CA ALA A 3 -26.13 2.93 6.32
C ALA A 3 -25.61 1.49 6.38
N VAL A 4 -24.93 1.06 5.32
CA VAL A 4 -24.24 -0.24 5.31
C VAL A 4 -23.16 -0.18 6.37
N ASP A 5 -23.13 -1.16 7.26
CA ASP A 5 -22.09 -1.24 8.28
C ASP A 5 -20.73 -1.43 7.58
N LYS A 6 -19.83 -0.47 7.78
CA LYS A 6 -18.49 -0.44 7.16
C LYS A 6 -17.70 -1.71 7.47
N LYS A 7 -17.94 -2.35 8.63
CA LYS A 7 -17.27 -3.60 9.02
C LYS A 7 -17.65 -4.80 8.16
N GLN A 8 -18.82 -4.76 7.51
CA GLN A 8 -19.29 -5.82 6.61
C GLN A 8 -18.74 -5.70 5.19
N LEU A 9 -18.06 -4.60 4.88
CA LEU A 9 -17.49 -4.34 3.56
C LEU A 9 -16.22 -5.16 3.34
N SER A 10 -16.01 -5.54 2.07
CA SER A 10 -14.75 -6.16 1.65
C SER A 10 -13.62 -5.13 1.61
N GLU A 11 -12.37 -5.58 1.53
CA GLU A 11 -11.23 -4.68 1.39
C GLU A 11 -11.32 -3.84 0.11
N THR A 12 -11.80 -4.44 -0.98
CA THR A 12 -12.07 -3.73 -2.25
C THR A 12 -13.13 -2.64 -2.07
N ASP A 13 -14.22 -2.91 -1.35
CA ASP A 13 -15.24 -1.90 -1.06
C ASP A 13 -14.67 -0.77 -0.20
N ILE A 14 -13.79 -1.09 0.77
CA ILE A 14 -13.10 -0.08 1.59
C ILE A 14 -12.20 0.81 0.71
N CYS A 15 -11.46 0.20 -0.21
CA CYS A 15 -10.65 0.88 -1.21
C CYS A 15 -11.48 1.83 -2.08
N ASP A 16 -12.62 1.38 -2.60
CA ASP A 16 -13.43 2.13 -3.55
C ASP A 16 -14.26 3.23 -2.89
N LEU A 17 -14.84 2.96 -1.72
CA LEU A 17 -15.80 3.86 -1.06
C LEU A 17 -15.14 4.83 -0.08
N TYR A 18 -13.95 4.53 0.43
CA TYR A 18 -13.31 5.35 1.48
C TYR A 18 -11.89 5.78 1.14
N ILE A 19 -11.00 4.86 0.77
CA ILE A 19 -9.58 5.19 0.54
C ILE A 19 -9.40 6.00 -0.75
N THR A 20 -9.90 5.52 -1.88
CA THR A 20 -9.76 6.22 -3.17
C THR A 20 -10.41 7.61 -3.15
N PRO A 21 -11.62 7.81 -2.60
CA PRO A 21 -12.18 9.14 -2.43
C PRO A 21 -11.35 10.04 -1.49
N ALA A 22 -10.78 9.49 -0.41
CA ALA A 22 -9.91 10.25 0.47
C ALA A 22 -8.63 10.73 -0.24
N LEU A 23 -8.01 9.88 -1.06
CA LEU A 23 -6.84 10.25 -1.87
C LEU A 23 -7.17 11.35 -2.87
N LYS A 24 -8.30 11.25 -3.57
CA LYS A 24 -8.79 12.31 -4.47
C LYS A 24 -9.01 13.62 -3.73
N LYS A 25 -9.66 13.56 -2.55
CA LYS A 25 -9.91 14.74 -1.72
C LYS A 25 -8.61 15.39 -1.23
N ALA A 26 -7.58 14.59 -0.99
CA ALA A 26 -6.24 15.07 -0.66
C ALA A 26 -5.47 15.65 -1.87
N GLY A 27 -6.07 15.67 -3.07
CA GLY A 27 -5.51 16.30 -4.27
C GLY A 27 -4.69 15.37 -5.17
N TRP A 28 -4.68 14.07 -4.91
CA TRP A 28 -3.99 13.10 -5.78
C TRP A 28 -4.78 12.86 -7.07
N ASP A 29 -4.11 12.99 -8.21
CA ASP A 29 -4.69 12.69 -9.53
C ASP A 29 -4.79 11.17 -9.74
N GLN A 30 -6.02 10.67 -9.92
CA GLN A 30 -6.29 9.24 -10.03
C GLN A 30 -5.63 8.58 -11.25
N ILE A 31 -5.43 9.31 -12.35
CA ILE A 31 -4.92 8.76 -13.60
C ILE A 31 -3.38 8.81 -13.61
N ARG A 32 -2.82 9.92 -13.13
CA ARG A 32 -1.39 10.23 -13.25
C ARG A 32 -0.58 9.77 -12.04
N GLN A 33 -1.15 9.86 -10.84
CA GLN A 33 -0.41 9.74 -9.60
C GLN A 33 -0.80 8.53 -8.75
N ILE A 34 -1.99 7.95 -8.96
CA ILE A 34 -2.45 6.77 -8.21
C ILE A 34 -2.39 5.54 -9.11
N ARG A 35 -1.65 4.51 -8.69
CA ARG A 35 -1.74 3.17 -9.28
C ARG A 35 -2.27 2.18 -8.26
N ARG A 36 -3.24 1.37 -8.66
CA ARG A 36 -3.83 0.31 -7.83
C ARG A 36 -3.29 -1.07 -8.20
N GLU A 37 -3.31 -1.99 -7.24
CA GLU A 37 -2.96 -3.41 -7.42
C GLU A 37 -1.58 -3.59 -8.08
N VAL A 38 -0.58 -2.90 -7.57
CA VAL A 38 0.75 -2.84 -8.19
C VAL A 38 1.56 -4.07 -7.81
N ALA A 39 1.96 -4.85 -8.81
CA ALA A 39 2.87 -5.97 -8.60
C ALA A 39 4.27 -5.48 -8.21
N LEU A 40 4.72 -5.83 -7.01
CA LEU A 40 6.02 -5.40 -6.48
C LEU A 40 7.13 -6.37 -6.84
N THR A 41 6.81 -7.67 -6.91
CA THR A 41 7.79 -8.72 -7.23
C THR A 41 7.22 -9.74 -8.21
N PRO A 42 8.07 -10.37 -9.04
CA PRO A 42 7.67 -11.46 -9.91
C PRO A 42 7.39 -12.79 -9.16
N GLY A 43 7.60 -12.83 -7.84
CA GLY A 43 7.45 -14.01 -6.99
C GLY A 43 8.80 -14.72 -6.74
N PRO A 44 8.95 -15.44 -5.60
CA PRO A 44 10.19 -16.09 -5.22
C PRO A 44 10.53 -17.27 -6.13
N ILE A 45 11.83 -17.55 -6.31
CA ILE A 45 12.30 -18.77 -6.96
C ILE A 45 12.19 -19.92 -5.96
N ILE A 46 11.56 -21.02 -6.36
CA ILE A 46 11.49 -22.26 -5.60
C ILE A 46 12.36 -23.29 -6.30
N VAL A 47 13.29 -23.87 -5.55
CA VAL A 47 14.14 -24.98 -6.00
C VAL A 47 13.67 -26.26 -5.32
N ARG A 48 13.44 -27.32 -6.11
CA ARG A 48 13.14 -28.68 -5.64
C ARG A 48 14.04 -29.67 -6.38
N GLY A 49 15.10 -30.13 -5.71
CA GLY A 49 16.15 -30.91 -6.37
C GLY A 49 16.81 -30.11 -7.50
N ASN A 50 16.92 -30.67 -8.69
CA ASN A 50 17.50 -30.02 -9.86
C ASN A 50 16.50 -29.13 -10.64
N LEU A 51 15.25 -29.03 -10.19
CA LEU A 51 14.22 -28.20 -10.82
C LEU A 51 14.14 -26.86 -10.11
N SER A 52 14.20 -25.77 -10.88
CA SER A 52 13.91 -24.42 -10.41
C SER A 52 12.68 -23.86 -11.13
N ALA A 53 11.76 -23.27 -10.38
CA ALA A 53 10.58 -22.62 -10.93
C ALA A 53 10.22 -21.38 -10.10
N ARG A 54 9.64 -20.37 -10.73
CA ARG A 54 9.19 -19.17 -10.01
C ARG A 54 7.78 -19.38 -9.47
N ASN A 55 7.57 -19.16 -8.17
CA ASN A 55 6.25 -19.24 -7.58
C ASN A 55 5.44 -17.96 -7.83
N LYS A 56 4.73 -17.95 -8.96
CA LYS A 56 3.84 -16.85 -9.34
C LYS A 56 2.68 -16.65 -8.36
N LYS A 57 2.32 -17.64 -7.52
CA LYS A 57 1.25 -17.54 -6.51
C LYS A 57 1.66 -16.72 -5.28
N LYS A 58 2.97 -16.55 -5.04
CA LYS A 58 3.51 -15.74 -3.93
C LYS A 58 3.99 -14.36 -4.39
N ARG A 59 3.42 -13.85 -5.49
CA ARG A 59 3.67 -12.46 -5.91
C ARG A 59 3.09 -11.52 -4.87
N LYS A 60 3.87 -10.51 -4.51
CA LYS A 60 3.44 -9.43 -3.62
C LYS A 60 2.83 -8.30 -4.46
N PHE A 61 1.70 -7.79 -4.01
CA PHE A 61 1.00 -6.66 -4.61
C PHE A 61 0.76 -5.62 -3.52
N ALA A 62 0.96 -4.35 -3.85
CA ALA A 62 0.50 -3.23 -3.03
C ALA A 62 -0.87 -2.77 -3.51
N ASP A 63 -1.75 -2.41 -2.59
CA ASP A 63 -3.08 -1.88 -2.94
C ASP A 63 -2.98 -0.56 -3.68
N TYR A 64 -2.10 0.33 -3.20
CA TYR A 64 -1.79 1.59 -3.89
C TYR A 64 -0.29 1.88 -3.92
N VAL A 65 0.16 2.44 -5.05
CA VAL A 65 1.42 3.18 -5.15
C VAL A 65 1.10 4.60 -5.59
N LEU A 66 1.57 5.56 -4.80
CA LEU A 66 1.45 6.98 -5.11
C LEU A 66 2.73 7.48 -5.76
N SER A 67 2.59 8.27 -6.81
CA SER A 67 3.70 8.86 -7.55
C SER A 67 3.56 10.36 -7.59
N LYS A 68 4.62 11.11 -7.23
CA LYS A 68 4.63 12.58 -7.30
C LYS A 68 4.38 13.04 -8.73
N GLU A 69 5.02 12.38 -9.67
CA GLU A 69 4.83 12.51 -11.11
C GLU A 69 4.90 11.12 -11.76
N PRO A 70 4.37 10.93 -12.98
CA PRO A 70 4.36 9.63 -13.63
C PRO A 70 5.77 9.00 -13.67
N GLY A 71 5.94 7.85 -13.02
CA GLY A 71 7.22 7.14 -12.97
C GLY A 71 8.09 7.43 -11.74
N VAL A 72 7.71 8.38 -10.89
CA VAL A 72 8.44 8.70 -9.64
C VAL A 72 7.58 8.32 -8.44
N PRO A 73 7.64 7.06 -7.97
CA PRO A 73 6.87 6.60 -6.82
C PRO A 73 7.43 7.23 -5.54
N VAL A 74 6.54 7.59 -4.63
CA VAL A 74 6.90 8.24 -3.35
C VAL A 74 6.26 7.58 -2.14
N ALA A 75 5.19 6.80 -2.32
CA ALA A 75 4.55 6.09 -1.22
C ALA A 75 3.86 4.79 -1.65
N VAL A 76 3.75 3.87 -0.69
CA VAL A 76 2.88 2.68 -0.75
C VAL A 76 1.75 2.82 0.26
N ILE A 77 0.55 2.36 -0.09
CA ILE A 77 -0.56 2.21 0.84
C ILE A 77 -1.03 0.75 0.82
N GLU A 78 -1.15 0.18 2.00
CA GLU A 78 -1.82 -1.10 2.24
C GLU A 78 -3.23 -0.83 2.80
N ALA A 79 -4.24 -1.44 2.19
CA ALA A 79 -5.61 -1.40 2.64
C ALA A 79 -5.92 -2.63 3.51
N LYS A 80 -6.85 -2.46 4.44
CA LYS A 80 -7.42 -3.53 5.25
C LYS A 80 -8.94 -3.34 5.36
N ARG A 81 -9.64 -4.41 5.69
CA ARG A 81 -11.06 -4.32 6.09
C ARG A 81 -11.21 -3.45 7.34
N ASN A 82 -12.39 -2.86 7.51
CA ASN A 82 -12.63 -1.94 8.62
C ASN A 82 -12.67 -2.59 10.01
N ASP A 83 -12.80 -3.91 10.09
CA ASP A 83 -12.70 -4.68 11.33
C ASP A 83 -11.25 -4.79 11.86
N HIS A 84 -10.26 -4.39 11.07
CA HIS A 84 -8.85 -4.30 11.44
C HIS A 84 -8.52 -2.91 12.01
N THR A 85 -7.43 -2.81 12.78
CA THR A 85 -6.92 -1.51 13.19
C THR A 85 -6.31 -0.77 12.00
N VAL A 86 -6.27 0.56 12.08
CA VAL A 86 -5.70 1.42 11.03
C VAL A 86 -4.25 1.04 10.70
N SER A 87 -3.49 0.57 11.70
CA SER A 87 -2.07 0.22 11.57
C SER A 87 -1.79 -1.25 11.21
N ASP A 88 -2.81 -2.11 11.09
CA ASP A 88 -2.60 -3.56 10.91
C ASP A 88 -1.80 -3.90 9.63
N GLY A 89 -1.95 -3.10 8.57
CA GLY A 89 -1.20 -3.24 7.33
C GLY A 89 0.22 -2.64 7.36
N MET A 90 0.64 -1.95 8.43
CA MET A 90 1.84 -1.11 8.42
C MET A 90 3.12 -1.90 8.15
N GLN A 91 3.29 -3.07 8.77
CA GLN A 91 4.49 -3.90 8.56
C GLN A 91 4.58 -4.42 7.12
N GLN A 92 3.43 -4.70 6.48
CA GLN A 92 3.39 -5.07 5.07
C GLN A 92 3.74 -3.88 4.18
N ALA A 93 3.14 -2.71 4.45
CA ALA A 93 3.41 -1.48 3.73
C ALA A 93 4.90 -1.08 3.81
N LEU A 94 5.54 -1.22 4.96
CA LEU A 94 6.98 -0.98 5.16
C LEU A 94 7.82 -1.94 4.31
N GLY A 95 7.53 -3.24 4.35
CA GLY A 95 8.24 -4.21 3.52
C GLY A 95 8.04 -3.97 2.02
N TYR A 96 6.89 -3.43 1.62
CA TYR A 96 6.63 -3.04 0.23
C TYR A 96 7.37 -1.77 -0.15
N ALA A 97 7.39 -0.77 0.72
CA ALA A 97 8.15 0.46 0.52
C ALA A 97 9.65 0.18 0.36
N GLU A 98 10.19 -0.80 1.09
CA GLU A 98 11.56 -1.28 0.93
C GLU A 98 11.81 -1.95 -0.42
N ILE A 99 10.88 -2.79 -0.90
CA ILE A 99 11.01 -3.48 -2.19
C ILE A 99 11.08 -2.50 -3.35
N ILE A 100 10.29 -1.43 -3.33
CA ILE A 100 10.24 -0.43 -4.41
C ILE A 100 11.01 0.85 -4.11
N HIS A 101 11.79 0.87 -3.01
CA HIS A 101 12.64 1.97 -2.57
C HIS A 101 11.93 3.33 -2.47
N VAL A 102 10.76 3.38 -1.83
CA VAL A 102 10.04 4.63 -1.57
C VAL A 102 10.15 5.07 -0.10
N PRO A 103 10.12 6.39 0.18
CA PRO A 103 10.33 6.90 1.52
C PRO A 103 9.13 6.72 2.46
N SER A 104 7.90 6.65 1.92
CA SER A 104 6.68 6.66 2.73
C SER A 104 5.87 5.38 2.61
N ALA A 105 5.34 4.90 3.74
CA ALA A 105 4.47 3.75 3.83
C ALA A 105 3.20 4.12 4.63
N PHE A 106 2.05 3.66 4.17
CA PHE A 106 0.76 3.91 4.81
C PHE A 106 -0.04 2.63 4.97
N SER A 107 -0.90 2.61 5.99
CA SER A 107 -1.92 1.59 6.19
C SER A 107 -3.26 2.25 6.45
N SER A 108 -4.34 1.72 5.89
CA SER A 108 -5.70 2.25 6.09
C SER A 108 -6.75 1.16 6.15
N ASN A 109 -7.73 1.35 7.02
CA ASN A 109 -8.93 0.51 7.14
C ASN A 109 -10.21 1.25 6.69
N GLY A 110 -10.06 2.40 6.02
CA GLY A 110 -11.16 3.27 5.57
C GLY A 110 -11.69 4.29 6.59
N ASP A 111 -11.20 4.30 7.83
CA ASP A 111 -11.50 5.37 8.81
C ASP A 111 -10.40 6.43 8.88
N ALA A 112 -9.14 5.99 8.84
CA ALA A 112 -7.98 6.85 8.89
C ALA A 112 -6.79 6.23 8.14
N PHE A 113 -5.66 6.94 8.13
CA PHE A 113 -4.38 6.46 7.61
C PHE A 113 -3.35 6.49 8.73
N ALA A 114 -2.70 5.36 8.98
CA ALA A 114 -1.44 5.31 9.71
C ALA A 114 -0.31 5.55 8.71
N SER A 115 0.73 6.29 9.12
CA SER A 115 1.83 6.68 8.24
C SER A 115 3.18 6.41 8.88
N HIS A 116 4.15 6.03 8.06
CA HIS A 116 5.56 6.01 8.40
C HIS A 116 6.35 6.64 7.26
N ASN A 117 7.31 7.51 7.59
CA ASN A 117 8.18 8.16 6.62
C ASN A 117 9.63 7.99 7.06
N LYS A 118 10.47 7.46 6.18
CA LYS A 118 11.91 7.28 6.40
C LYS A 118 12.72 8.54 6.13
N THR A 119 12.09 9.60 5.61
CA THR A 119 12.74 10.90 5.43
C THR A 119 12.75 11.61 6.78
N ALA A 120 13.94 11.94 7.27
CA ALA A 120 14.07 12.79 8.45
C ALA A 120 13.36 14.12 8.23
N ALA A 121 12.72 14.63 9.29
CA ALA A 121 12.29 16.03 9.29
C ALA A 121 13.53 16.94 9.15
N PRO A 122 13.39 18.17 8.64
CA PRO A 122 14.49 19.11 8.63
C PRO A 122 15.08 19.27 10.04
N GLY A 123 16.29 18.77 10.27
CA GLY A 123 16.99 18.84 11.56
C GLY A 123 17.02 17.57 12.41
N GLU A 124 16.58 16.42 11.90
CA GLU A 124 16.68 15.13 12.59
C GLU A 124 17.78 14.26 11.96
N ASP A 125 18.66 13.68 12.78
CA ASP A 125 19.72 12.80 12.30
C ASP A 125 19.14 11.43 11.89
N ILE A 126 19.57 10.92 10.74
CA ILE A 126 19.27 9.55 10.31
C ILE A 126 20.26 8.60 10.99
N GLU A 127 19.81 7.80 11.96
CA GLU A 127 20.62 6.66 12.42
C GLU A 127 20.85 5.70 11.24
N THR A 128 22.13 5.49 10.93
CA THR A 128 22.65 4.69 9.81
C THR A 128 22.80 3.22 10.19
#